data_AF-A0A8I2G0X6-F1
#
_entry.id   AF-A0A8I2G0X6-F1
#
_cell.length_a   1.000
_cell.length_b   1.000
_cell.length_c   1.000
_cell.angle_alpha   90.00
_cell.angle_beta   90.00
_cell.angle_gamma   90.00
#
_symmetry.space_group_name_H-M   'P 1'
#
loop_
_entity.id
_entity.type
_entity.pdbx_description
1 polymer ?
#
loop_
_entity_poly.entity_id
_entity_poly.type
_entity_poly.pdbx_seq_one_letter_code
_entity_poly.pdbx_strand_id
1 'polypeptide(L)'
;MIKEEQKLSEKILDYLRKHPGAGDTAEGITSWWLDMDTDQPSIEKVNHALEILVKKGLIKKRPLHGGTILYTKGSRSVGRWQKVRREEVERLRG
;
A
#
# COMPACT_ATOMS: atom_id res chain seq x y z
N MET A 1 5.47 15.03 10.93
CA MET A 1 4.44 14.02 11.31
C MET A 1 4.29 13.05 10.15
N ILE A 2 4.55 11.76 10.34
CA ILE A 2 4.27 10.76 9.30
C ILE A 2 2.75 10.64 9.22
N LYS A 3 2.18 10.98 8.06
CA LYS A 3 0.72 10.93 7.84
C LYS A 3 0.24 9.48 7.97
N GLU A 4 -0.97 9.28 8.48
CA GLU A 4 -1.54 7.96 8.74
C GLU A 4 -1.56 7.06 7.50
N GLU A 5 -1.78 7.66 6.32
CA GLU A 5 -1.76 7.00 5.01
C GLU A 5 -0.37 6.45 4.64
N GLN A 6 0.72 7.08 5.11
CA GLN A 6 2.07 6.53 4.94
C GLN A 6 2.28 5.28 5.78
N LYS A 7 1.79 5.25 7.02
CA LYS A 7 1.84 4.04 7.85
C LYS A 7 1.00 2.92 7.24
N LEU A 8 -0.17 3.23 6.70
CA LEU A 8 -1.00 2.27 5.97
C LEU A 8 -0.29 1.74 4.73
N SER A 9 0.35 2.63 3.96
CA SER A 9 1.14 2.25 2.78
C SER A 9 2.27 1.27 3.16
N GLU A 10 2.94 1.51 4.29
CA GLU A 10 3.98 0.61 4.82
C GLU A 10 3.44 -0.77 5.16
N LYS A 11 2.33 -0.83 5.93
CA LYS A 11 1.69 -2.09 6.32
C LYS A 11 1.25 -2.91 5.11
N ILE A 12 0.55 -2.29 4.17
CA ILE A 12 0.07 -2.95 2.94
C ILE A 12 1.25 -3.49 2.12
N LEU A 13 2.31 -2.71 1.96
CA LEU A 13 3.48 -3.13 1.20
C LEU A 13 4.24 -4.27 1.89
N ASP A 14 4.38 -4.22 3.21
CA ASP A 14 5.02 -5.27 4.00
C ASP A 14 4.25 -6.59 3.88
N TYR A 15 2.92 -6.53 3.97
CA TYR A 15 2.06 -7.69 3.76
C TYR A 15 2.27 -8.30 2.37
N LEU A 16 2.18 -7.49 1.30
CA LEU A 16 2.41 -7.94 -0.08
C LEU A 16 3.83 -8.48 -0.32
N ARG A 17 4.81 -8.05 0.46
CA ARG A 17 6.19 -8.57 0.37
C ARG A 17 6.31 -9.94 1.02
N LYS A 18 5.71 -10.12 2.21
CA LYS A 18 5.63 -11.39 2.93
C LYS A 18 4.77 -12.42 2.20
N HIS A 19 3.77 -11.95 1.45
CA HIS A 19 2.85 -12.78 0.67
C HIS A 19 2.85 -12.37 -0.82
N PRO A 20 3.88 -12.74 -1.62
CA PRO A 20 4.02 -12.29 -3.01
C PRO A 20 2.88 -12.70 -3.95
N GLY A 21 2.17 -13.78 -3.63
CA GLY A 21 1.00 -14.25 -4.37
C GLY A 21 -0.32 -13.59 -3.94
N ALA A 22 -0.31 -12.78 -2.88
CA ALA A 22 -1.51 -12.09 -2.42
C ALA A 22 -1.91 -10.99 -3.40
N GLY A 23 -3.22 -10.89 -3.59
CA GLY A 23 -3.86 -9.85 -4.38
C GLY A 23 -5.29 -9.72 -3.92
N ASP A 24 -5.72 -8.51 -3.59
CA ASP A 24 -7.07 -8.28 -3.09
C ASP A 24 -7.59 -6.88 -3.48
N THR A 25 -8.88 -6.68 -3.28
CA THR A 25 -9.61 -5.43 -3.42
C THR A 25 -9.27 -4.44 -2.30
N ALA A 26 -9.59 -3.15 -2.48
CA ALA A 26 -9.33 -2.18 -1.42
C ALA A 26 -10.13 -2.54 -0.14
N GLU A 27 -11.34 -3.04 -0.33
CA GLU A 27 -12.23 -3.54 0.71
C GLU A 27 -11.59 -4.74 1.43
N GLY A 28 -11.13 -5.75 0.68
CA GLY A 28 -10.49 -6.93 1.26
C GLY A 28 -9.19 -6.60 2.01
N ILE A 29 -8.38 -5.68 1.48
CA ILE A 29 -7.19 -5.16 2.16
C ILE A 29 -7.56 -4.50 3.50
N THR A 30 -8.63 -3.71 3.50
CA THR A 30 -9.12 -3.02 4.70
C THR A 30 -9.62 -4.00 5.76
N SER A 31 -10.34 -5.04 5.33
CA SER A 31 -10.98 -6.01 6.23
C SER A 31 -10.04 -7.12 6.73
N TRP A 32 -9.06 -7.55 5.94
CA TRP A 32 -8.31 -8.79 6.21
C TRP A 32 -6.80 -8.60 6.40
N TRP A 33 -6.18 -7.61 5.75
CA TRP A 33 -4.71 -7.47 5.78
C TRP A 33 -4.25 -6.55 6.90
N LEU A 34 -5.11 -5.62 7.28
CA LEU A 34 -4.84 -4.62 8.31
C LEU A 34 -5.42 -5.13 9.63
N ASP A 35 -4.79 -6.20 10.15
CA ASP A 35 -5.06 -6.71 11.49
C ASP A 35 -4.68 -5.59 12.49
N MET A 36 -5.68 -4.82 12.91
CA MET A 36 -5.52 -3.63 13.72
C MET A 36 -6.34 -3.84 14.99
N ASP A 37 -5.65 -4.20 16.07
CA ASP A 37 -6.20 -4.49 17.40
C ASP A 37 -7.12 -3.40 18.00
N THR A 38 -7.24 -2.22 17.39
CA THR A 38 -7.98 -1.10 18.01
C THR A 38 -8.73 -0.14 17.08
N ASP A 39 -8.42 -0.02 15.78
CA ASP A 39 -9.18 0.87 14.88
C ASP A 39 -8.99 0.47 13.41
N GLN A 40 -10.07 0.08 12.73
CA GLN A 40 -10.03 -0.14 11.28
C GLN A 40 -9.91 1.20 10.54
N PRO A 41 -8.93 1.35 9.63
CA PRO A 41 -8.78 2.58 8.87
C PRO A 41 -9.94 2.72 7.88
N SER A 42 -10.37 3.95 7.62
CA SER A 42 -11.42 4.18 6.62
C SER A 42 -10.96 3.74 5.23
N ILE A 43 -11.91 3.28 4.42
CA ILE A 43 -11.64 2.82 3.05
C ILE A 43 -11.00 3.93 2.19
N GLU A 44 -11.31 5.19 2.47
CA GLU A 44 -10.71 6.35 1.80
C GLU A 44 -9.21 6.45 2.11
N LYS A 45 -8.82 6.30 3.38
CA LYS A 45 -7.40 6.33 3.78
C LYS A 45 -6.63 5.16 3.16
N VAL A 46 -7.24 3.98 3.10
CA VAL A 46 -6.66 2.80 2.44
C VAL A 46 -6.52 3.04 0.94
N ASN A 47 -7.54 3.60 0.28
CA ASN A 47 -7.47 3.94 -1.14
C ASN A 47 -6.35 4.96 -1.42
N HIS A 48 -6.23 6.02 -0.61
CA HIS A 48 -5.13 6.98 -0.73
C HIS A 48 -3.75 6.31 -0.56
N ALA A 49 -3.61 5.41 0.42
CA ALA A 49 -2.37 4.65 0.62
C ALA A 49 -2.05 3.76 -0.60
N LEU A 50 -3.04 3.05 -1.13
CA LEU A 50 -2.89 2.21 -2.33
C LEU A 50 -2.48 3.05 -3.55
N GLU A 51 -3.10 4.22 -3.76
CA GLU A 51 -2.72 5.12 -4.84
C GLU A 51 -1.28 5.62 -4.72
N ILE A 52 -0.83 5.97 -3.52
CA ILE A 52 0.57 6.36 -3.28
C ILE A 52 1.51 5.23 -3.69
N LEU A 53 1.19 3.99 -3.32
CA LEU A 53 2.01 2.82 -3.66
C LEU A 53 2.01 2.51 -5.16
N VAL A 54 0.85 2.67 -5.84
CA VAL A 54 0.73 2.52 -7.30
C VAL A 54 1.52 3.59 -8.02
N LYS A 55 1.39 4.87 -7.64
CA LYS A 55 2.15 6.00 -8.22
C LYS A 55 3.66 5.80 -8.07
N LYS A 56 4.10 5.24 -6.94
CA LYS A 56 5.51 4.89 -6.68
C LYS A 56 5.96 3.61 -7.42
N GLY A 57 5.04 2.90 -8.08
CA GLY A 57 5.31 1.67 -8.83
C GLY A 57 5.69 0.47 -7.95
N LEU A 58 5.27 0.50 -6.69
CA LEU A 58 5.59 -0.53 -5.69
C LEU A 58 4.56 -1.65 -5.68
N ILE A 59 3.31 -1.33 -6.01
CA ILE A 59 2.22 -2.28 -6.22
C ILE A 59 1.60 -2.06 -7.60
N LYS A 60 0.79 -3.01 -8.07
CA LYS A 60 0.07 -2.93 -9.34
C LYS A 60 -1.43 -2.94 -9.09
N LYS A 61 -2.14 -2.07 -9.82
CA LYS A 61 -3.59 -2.06 -9.95
C LYS A 61 -3.96 -2.93 -11.16
N ARG A 62 -4.76 -3.98 -10.97
CA ARG A 62 -5.26 -4.85 -12.04
C ARG A 62 -6.78 -4.79 -12.08
N PRO A 63 -7.40 -4.17 -13.08
CA PRO A 63 -8.84 -4.28 -13.27
C PRO A 63 -9.19 -5.72 -13.61
N LEU A 64 -10.27 -6.21 -13.01
CA LEU A 64 -10.91 -7.49 -13.32
C LEU A 64 -12.21 -7.24 -14.09
N HIS A 65 -12.75 -8.32 -14.67
CA HIS A 65 -14.07 -8.29 -15.29
C HIS A 65 -15.11 -7.88 -14.24
N GLY A 66 -16.01 -6.95 -14.61
CA GLY A 66 -17.01 -6.41 -13.68
C GLY A 66 -16.59 -5.13 -12.93
N GLY A 67 -15.43 -4.56 -13.23
CA GLY A 67 -15.01 -3.25 -12.68
C GLY A 67 -14.28 -3.33 -11.34
N THR A 68 -14.19 -4.53 -10.74
CA THR A 68 -13.39 -4.78 -9.54
C THR A 68 -11.91 -4.53 -9.79
N ILE A 69 -11.23 -3.96 -8.82
CA ILE A 69 -9.80 -3.69 -8.90
C ILE A 69 -9.07 -4.58 -7.91
N LEU A 70 -8.08 -5.32 -8.40
CA LEU A 70 -7.15 -6.10 -7.58
C LEU A 70 -5.81 -5.37 -7.42
N TYR A 71 -5.36 -5.20 -6.19
CA TYR A 71 -4.04 -4.66 -5.87
C TYR A 71 -3.08 -5.80 -5.53
N THR A 72 -1.96 -5.85 -6.24
CA THR A 72 -0.99 -6.97 -6.16
C THR A 72 0.44 -6.45 -6.03
N LYS A 73 1.36 -7.31 -5.59
CA LYS A 73 2.79 -6.96 -5.52
C LYS A 73 3.33 -6.47 -6.86
N GLY A 74 4.04 -5.34 -6.85
CA GLY A 74 4.75 -4.84 -8.02
C GLY A 74 6.07 -5.58 -8.26
N SER A 75 6.46 -5.73 -9.52
CA SER A 75 7.74 -6.38 -9.90
C SER A 75 8.98 -5.61 -9.43
N ARG A 76 8.85 -4.32 -9.10
CA ARG A 76 9.94 -3.43 -8.65
C ARG A 76 9.95 -3.17 -7.14
N SER A 77 9.15 -3.90 -6.38
CA SER A 77 8.86 -3.63 -4.97
C SER A 77 10.03 -3.87 -4.02
N VAL A 78 11.01 -4.72 -4.34
CA VAL A 78 12.00 -5.21 -3.36
C VAL A 78 13.04 -4.14 -2.96
N GLY A 79 13.51 -3.27 -3.88
CA GLY A 79 14.54 -2.26 -3.56
C GLY A 79 14.05 -0.79 -3.53
N ARG A 80 12.95 -0.46 -4.22
CA ARG A 80 12.55 0.94 -4.45
C ARG A 80 11.98 1.64 -3.20
N TRP A 81 11.34 0.91 -2.28
CA TRP A 81 10.75 1.51 -1.07
C TRP A 81 11.77 2.15 -0.13
N GLN A 82 12.92 1.50 0.08
CA GLN A 82 13.94 2.01 1.00
C GLN A 82 14.55 3.30 0.45
N LYS A 83 14.74 3.37 -0.87
CA LYS A 83 15.17 4.58 -1.57
C LYS A 83 14.12 5.69 -1.47
N VAL A 84 12.85 5.38 -1.78
CA VAL A 84 11.74 6.35 -1.65
C VAL A 84 11.61 6.87 -0.22
N ARG A 85 11.71 6.01 0.79
CA ARG A 85 11.65 6.44 2.20
C ARG A 85 12.79 7.38 2.56
N ARG A 86 14.00 7.11 2.07
CA ARG A 86 15.18 7.97 2.31
C ARG A 86 14.98 9.34 1.65
N GLU A 87 14.60 9.37 0.38
CA GLU A 87 14.36 10.61 -0.38
C GLU A 87 13.21 11.45 0.23
N GLU A 88 12.14 10.80 0.69
CA GLU A 88 11.02 11.49 1.34
C GLU A 88 11.41 12.08 2.71
N VAL A 89 12.23 11.36 3.49
CA VAL A 89 12.75 11.85 4.78
C VAL A 89 13.71 13.03 4.58
N GLU A 90 14.55 12.99 3.55
CA GLU A 90 15.45 14.11 3.19
C GLU A 90 14.65 15.33 2.72
N ARG A 91 13.60 15.13 1.91
CA ARG A 91 12.73 16.22 1.42
C ARG A 91 11.91 16.90 2.51
N LEU A 92 11.59 16.20 3.60
CA LEU A 92 10.86 16.76 4.75
C LEU A 92 11.78 17.40 5.81
N ARG A 93 13.10 17.30 5.64
CA ARG A 93 14.12 17.87 6.54
C ARG A 93 14.75 19.17 6.03
N GLY A 94 14.45 19.57 4.79
CA GLY A 94 14.81 20.88 4.21
C GLY A 94 13.59 21.78 4.12
#